data_AF-A0A3P1T5Z1-F1
#
_entry.id   AF-A0A3P1T5Z1-F1
#
_cell.length_a   1.000
_cell.length_b   1.000
_cell.length_c   1.000
_cell.angle_alpha   90.00
_cell.angle_beta   90.00
_cell.angle_gamma   90.00
#
_symmetry.space_group_name_H-M   'P 1'
#
loop_
_entity.id
_entity.type
_entity.pdbx_description
1 polymer ?
#
loop_
_entity_poly.entity_id
_entity_poly.type
_entity_poly.pdbx_seq_one_letter_code
_entity_poly.pdbx_strand_id
1 'polypeptide(L)'
;MFGGLTDVAGELLVHRRHAVEDPGGRLQAHTRSFRHVGQGGPTPRLPSHVCPPARSVVKNLAPQNHRARAGIVVCHPFGDPADNVVPVFYPRFHVTTRHRCRRAGQRCPEIWARKAQPRHRGRRSHEAGRGVGSRDVTTVVLGIDSSTQSCTVEVRDLEDGRLLSTVRTPHPPTTPPVSEQDPEAWWQALVAAVRQAMTDPSWQVVGIAVGAQCHGLVVTDTDGRSLRKAKLWNDTTSASQAAALVERHGAAWWAQEIGLVPSAAHTVTKVAWLAEHEPETLARGRRLFVPHDWLTHRLTGNHCSDRSDSSGTGYFSAETMQWRTDILTEAAGERDWQAMLPVVLGPDEPAGELLPAAAEELGIAPGAVVAPGGGDQHLAAQGIGLEVGDVAWSLGTSGVVLATVTDPVVDVTGGVDGLANVTGGYLPLACTLNCTKVTDTFAHLLGVDHTEFARLALAAAPSVDRPLLAAFLDGERTPRLPWATGLLGGITTTMTREQLALSAVEGVCLGLLRGERALERATTPVTGRTLLIGGAARSEAYRQVIADLTGRDSVTVDAPEGTARGAAIQAAAIVQRVGVAEQTRLWRPVETSRTHPRTDRTDVWERYEALADVQATGPIHPGTAT
;
A
#
# COMPACT_ATOMS: atom_id res chain seq x y z
N MET A 1 -20.27 -38.88 -20.77
CA MET A 1 -21.29 -39.78 -21.37
C MET A 1 -22.61 -39.02 -21.42
N PHE A 2 -23.11 -38.79 -22.65
CA PHE A 2 -24.47 -38.48 -23.15
C PHE A 2 -25.52 -37.80 -22.24
N GLY A 3 -26.32 -36.82 -22.66
CA GLY A 3 -26.63 -36.16 -23.95
C GLY A 3 -27.51 -34.92 -23.63
N GLY A 4 -27.73 -33.90 -24.45
CA GLY A 4 -27.89 -33.83 -25.90
C GLY A 4 -29.38 -33.63 -26.21
N LEU A 5 -29.83 -32.38 -26.43
CA LEU A 5 -31.08 -32.04 -27.13
C LEU A 5 -31.01 -30.61 -27.68
N THR A 6 -31.65 -30.45 -28.83
CA THR A 6 -31.44 -29.53 -29.95
C THR A 6 -32.29 -28.26 -29.93
N ASP A 7 -31.67 -27.16 -30.36
CA ASP A 7 -32.07 -26.17 -31.39
C ASP A 7 -33.56 -26.04 -31.81
N VAL A 8 -34.13 -24.83 -31.72
CA VAL A 8 -35.08 -24.24 -32.69
C VAL A 8 -35.00 -22.71 -32.64
N ALA A 9 -34.78 -22.08 -33.80
CA ALA A 9 -34.82 -20.65 -34.06
C ALA A 9 -36.25 -20.06 -34.12
N GLY A 10 -36.38 -18.75 -33.84
CA GLY A 10 -37.61 -18.00 -34.09
C GLY A 10 -37.47 -16.50 -33.81
N GLU A 11 -37.33 -15.72 -34.88
CA GLU A 11 -37.57 -14.26 -34.91
C GLU A 11 -38.97 -13.92 -34.36
N LEU A 12 -39.15 -12.75 -33.72
CA LEU A 12 -40.23 -11.81 -34.07
C LEU A 12 -40.17 -10.49 -33.26
N LEU A 13 -39.94 -9.40 -34.00
CA LEU A 13 -40.71 -8.14 -34.06
C LEU A 13 -41.34 -7.53 -32.77
N VAL A 14 -40.74 -6.38 -32.44
CA VAL A 14 -41.34 -5.08 -32.09
C VAL A 14 -42.86 -4.96 -32.25
N HIS A 15 -43.56 -4.59 -31.18
CA HIS A 15 -44.83 -3.87 -31.26
C HIS A 15 -44.94 -2.76 -30.20
N ARG A 16 -45.08 -1.52 -30.70
CA ARG A 16 -45.66 -0.35 -30.01
C ARG A 16 -47.19 -0.49 -29.97
N ARG A 17 -47.84 -0.01 -28.89
CA ARG A 17 -48.79 1.15 -28.83
C ARG A 17 -49.79 1.03 -27.68
N HIS A 18 -49.94 2.12 -26.91
CA HIS A 18 -51.16 2.90 -26.63
C HIS A 18 -50.76 3.98 -25.59
N ALA A 19 -50.70 5.29 -25.86
CA ALA A 19 -51.68 6.27 -26.37
C ALA A 19 -52.80 6.61 -25.37
N VAL A 20 -52.71 7.80 -24.75
CA VAL A 20 -53.82 8.65 -24.29
C VAL A 20 -53.45 10.11 -24.58
N GLU A 21 -54.24 10.76 -25.45
CA GLU A 21 -54.31 12.21 -25.75
C GLU A 21 -55.04 12.93 -24.58
N ASP A 22 -55.08 14.25 -24.35
CA ASP A 22 -54.96 15.50 -25.15
C ASP A 22 -54.97 16.70 -24.14
N PRO A 23 -55.19 17.99 -24.48
CA PRO A 23 -54.54 18.92 -25.42
C PRO A 23 -53.98 20.19 -24.73
N GLY A 24 -53.15 20.93 -25.47
CA GLY A 24 -53.31 22.39 -25.57
C GLY A 24 -52.25 23.28 -24.92
N GLY A 25 -51.45 23.97 -25.74
CA GLY A 25 -50.65 25.11 -25.28
C GLY A 25 -49.53 25.51 -26.24
N ARG A 26 -49.84 26.41 -27.18
CA ARG A 26 -48.85 27.14 -27.99
C ARG A 26 -47.92 27.94 -27.08
N LEU A 27 -46.62 28.01 -27.39
CA LEU A 27 -45.80 29.16 -27.00
C LEU A 27 -44.75 29.48 -28.06
N GLN A 28 -44.79 30.75 -28.44
CA GLN A 28 -44.00 31.42 -29.46
C GLN A 28 -42.60 31.79 -28.96
N ALA A 29 -41.71 31.97 -29.94
CA ALA A 29 -40.41 32.58 -29.80
C ALA A 29 -40.48 34.02 -29.25
N HIS A 30 -39.54 34.36 -28.35
CA HIS A 30 -39.20 35.74 -28.04
C HIS A 30 -37.70 35.97 -28.09
N THR A 31 -37.26 36.63 -29.17
CA THR A 31 -36.09 37.50 -29.22
C THR A 31 -36.31 38.74 -28.35
N ARG A 32 -35.33 39.12 -27.53
CA ARG A 32 -35.19 40.49 -27.01
C ARG A 32 -33.76 40.97 -27.16
N SER A 33 -33.64 42.02 -27.97
CA SER A 33 -32.53 42.96 -28.11
C SER A 33 -32.49 43.97 -26.95
N PHE A 34 -31.30 44.43 -26.56
CA PHE A 34 -31.09 45.79 -26.03
C PHE A 34 -29.71 46.33 -26.46
N ARG A 35 -29.74 47.47 -27.17
CA ARG A 35 -28.69 48.51 -27.31
C ARG A 35 -29.07 49.64 -26.32
N HIS A 36 -28.20 50.48 -25.71
CA HIS A 36 -27.24 51.42 -26.31
C HIS A 36 -26.36 52.12 -25.22
N VAL A 37 -25.06 52.33 -25.53
CA VAL A 37 -24.25 53.61 -25.51
C VAL A 37 -23.92 54.28 -24.15
N GLY A 38 -22.69 54.72 -23.83
CA GLY A 38 -21.45 54.81 -24.61
C GLY A 38 -20.24 55.44 -23.87
N GLN A 39 -19.17 55.63 -24.66
CA GLN A 39 -17.98 56.51 -24.56
C GLN A 39 -16.88 56.35 -23.49
N GLY A 40 -15.63 56.27 -23.97
CA GLY A 40 -14.41 56.78 -23.30
C GLY A 40 -13.19 55.85 -23.32
N GLY A 41 -12.22 56.07 -24.24
CA GLY A 41 -10.88 55.43 -24.22
C GLY A 41 -9.91 56.09 -23.19
N PRO A 42 -8.57 55.87 -23.22
CA PRO A 42 -7.75 55.21 -24.24
C PRO A 42 -6.74 54.14 -23.72
N THR A 43 -6.23 53.36 -24.67
CA THR A 43 -5.08 52.43 -24.62
C THR A 43 -3.71 53.11 -24.50
N PRO A 44 -2.67 52.43 -23.98
CA PRO A 44 -1.29 52.64 -24.40
C PRO A 44 -0.77 51.54 -25.35
N ARG A 45 0.17 51.94 -26.20
CA ARG A 45 0.79 51.21 -27.32
C ARG A 45 2.24 50.78 -26.98
N LEU A 46 2.63 49.62 -27.54
CA LEU A 46 3.93 49.24 -28.14
C LEU A 46 5.14 48.89 -27.21
N PRO A 47 6.17 48.16 -27.70
CA PRO A 47 6.38 47.63 -29.05
C PRO A 47 6.74 46.13 -29.18
N SER A 48 6.40 45.63 -30.37
CA SER A 48 6.95 44.48 -31.07
C SER A 48 8.40 44.70 -31.55
N HIS A 49 9.25 43.67 -31.44
CA HIS A 49 10.39 43.48 -32.32
C HIS A 49 10.42 42.04 -32.85
N VAL A 50 10.36 41.92 -34.17
CA VAL A 50 10.67 40.73 -34.97
C VAL A 50 11.72 41.17 -36.00
N CYS A 51 12.83 40.43 -36.12
CA CYS A 51 13.48 40.14 -37.41
C CYS A 51 14.51 38.99 -37.26
N PRO A 52 14.75 38.17 -38.32
CA PRO A 52 15.29 36.81 -38.26
C PRO A 52 16.70 36.71 -38.93
N PRO A 53 17.06 35.63 -39.65
CA PRO A 53 17.70 34.39 -39.21
C PRO A 53 19.15 34.23 -39.74
N ALA A 54 19.88 33.21 -39.29
CA ALA A 54 21.06 32.72 -40.02
C ALA A 54 21.04 31.19 -40.15
N ARG A 55 20.78 30.72 -41.37
CA ARG A 55 21.17 29.39 -41.85
C ARG A 55 22.64 29.43 -42.24
N SER A 56 23.41 28.43 -41.84
CA SER A 56 24.50 27.92 -42.68
C SER A 56 24.50 26.40 -42.63
N VAL A 57 24.74 25.83 -43.80
CA VAL A 57 24.61 24.43 -44.17
C VAL A 57 26.03 23.87 -44.35
N VAL A 58 26.16 22.53 -44.23
CA VAL A 58 27.21 21.66 -44.78
C VAL A 58 28.46 21.55 -43.86
N LYS A 59 28.94 20.38 -43.39
CA LYS A 59 29.27 19.15 -44.14
C LYS A 59 29.50 17.96 -43.19
N ASN A 60 29.08 16.77 -43.62
CA ASN A 60 29.50 15.47 -43.12
C ASN A 60 31.03 15.33 -43.06
N LEU A 61 31.54 14.67 -42.01
CA LEU A 61 32.71 13.77 -42.05
C LEU A 61 32.71 12.91 -40.76
N ALA A 62 32.74 11.59 -40.93
CA ALA A 62 33.12 10.59 -39.93
C ALA A 62 34.28 9.77 -40.53
N PRO A 63 34.90 8.82 -39.81
CA PRO A 63 35.49 8.89 -38.46
C PRO A 63 36.96 8.43 -38.49
N GLN A 64 37.80 8.81 -37.51
CA GLN A 64 39.07 8.09 -37.27
C GLN A 64 39.41 7.96 -35.78
N ASN A 65 39.75 6.72 -35.43
CA ASN A 65 40.28 6.24 -34.16
C ASN A 65 41.52 7.01 -33.70
N HIS A 66 41.69 7.19 -32.38
CA HIS A 66 42.91 6.75 -31.68
C HIS A 66 42.74 6.77 -30.15
N ARG A 67 43.20 5.69 -29.53
CA ARG A 67 43.45 5.52 -28.09
C ARG A 67 44.49 6.52 -27.60
N ALA A 68 44.29 7.10 -26.41
CA ALA A 68 45.36 7.31 -25.42
C ALA A 68 44.78 7.60 -24.03
N ARG A 69 45.39 6.96 -23.03
CA ARG A 69 45.18 7.16 -21.59
C ARG A 69 45.89 8.44 -21.10
N ALA A 70 45.39 8.91 -19.95
CA ALA A 70 46.12 9.47 -18.80
C ALA A 70 45.97 10.97 -18.55
N GLY A 71 45.74 11.30 -17.27
CA GLY A 71 46.34 12.49 -16.65
C GLY A 71 45.35 13.52 -16.11
N ILE A 72 45.08 13.42 -14.81
CA ILE A 72 44.50 14.46 -13.94
C ILE A 72 45.35 15.73 -13.99
N VAL A 73 44.72 16.91 -14.14
CA VAL A 73 45.17 18.17 -13.50
C VAL A 73 43.95 19.01 -13.11
N VAL A 74 43.94 19.39 -11.83
CA VAL A 74 43.03 20.31 -11.14
C VAL A 74 43.50 21.74 -11.35
N CYS A 75 42.60 22.69 -11.65
CA CYS A 75 42.78 24.12 -11.36
C CYS A 75 41.43 24.78 -11.02
N HIS A 76 41.31 25.27 -9.78
CA HIS A 76 40.39 26.36 -9.39
C HIS A 76 40.93 27.72 -9.88
N PRO A 77 40.08 28.76 -9.90
CA PRO A 77 40.45 29.95 -9.16
C PRO A 77 39.34 30.53 -8.27
N PHE A 78 39.80 31.10 -7.16
CA PHE A 78 39.10 31.88 -6.15
C PHE A 78 38.55 33.22 -6.68
N GLY A 79 37.50 33.73 -6.02
CA GLY A 79 37.12 35.13 -6.01
C GLY A 79 35.79 35.40 -5.29
N ASP A 80 35.85 35.71 -3.99
CA ASP A 80 34.81 36.33 -3.16
C ASP A 80 35.40 37.68 -2.65
N PRO A 81 34.65 38.74 -2.26
CA PRO A 81 33.85 38.74 -1.01
C PRO A 81 32.54 39.58 -0.96
N ALA A 82 31.72 39.24 0.07
CA ALA A 82 30.84 40.09 0.91
C ALA A 82 29.45 40.48 0.33
N ASP A 83 28.32 40.54 1.06
CA ASP A 83 27.96 40.38 2.49
C ASP A 83 26.42 40.18 2.58
N ASN A 84 25.95 39.36 3.53
CA ASN A 84 24.72 39.50 4.35
C ASN A 84 24.18 38.13 4.79
N VAL A 85 24.52 37.73 6.02
CA VAL A 85 23.89 36.60 6.73
C VAL A 85 23.31 37.11 8.06
N VAL A 86 22.02 36.90 8.24
CA VAL A 86 21.26 37.07 9.49
C VAL A 86 21.42 35.78 10.32
N PRO A 87 21.75 35.83 11.63
CA PRO A 87 21.88 34.61 12.42
C PRO A 87 20.54 34.21 13.07
N VAL A 88 20.13 32.96 12.86
CA VAL A 88 19.09 32.29 13.65
C VAL A 88 19.76 31.42 14.71
N PHE A 89 19.37 31.63 15.97
CA PHE A 89 19.84 30.92 17.16
C PHE A 89 19.22 29.52 17.27
N TYR A 90 20.04 28.51 17.57
CA TYR A 90 19.61 27.24 18.18
C TYR A 90 20.40 27.00 19.48
N PRO A 91 19.76 26.59 20.59
CA PRO A 91 20.47 26.26 21.81
C PRO A 91 21.05 24.84 21.76
N ARG A 92 22.36 24.73 22.02
CA ARG A 92 23.04 23.46 22.32
C ARG A 92 22.85 23.11 23.79
N PHE A 93 22.30 21.94 24.09
CA PHE A 93 22.37 21.35 25.41
C PHE A 93 23.75 20.71 25.64
N HIS A 94 24.45 21.18 26.68
CA HIS A 94 25.66 20.59 27.23
C HIS A 94 25.32 19.35 28.08
N VAL A 95 25.86 18.20 27.71
CA VAL A 95 25.97 17.05 28.62
C VAL A 95 27.24 17.24 29.45
N THR A 96 27.07 17.49 30.75
CA THR A 96 28.17 17.53 31.71
C THR A 96 28.40 16.13 32.28
N THR A 97 29.60 15.60 32.04
CA THR A 97 30.16 14.43 32.73
C THR A 97 30.35 14.72 34.22
N ARG A 98 29.80 13.91 35.12
CA ARG A 98 30.13 13.93 36.56
C ARG A 98 30.96 12.74 36.99
N HIS A 99 31.90 13.08 37.88
CA HIS A 99 32.99 12.31 38.42
C HIS A 99 32.59 11.19 39.40
N ARG A 100 33.48 10.20 39.42
CA ARG A 100 33.86 9.28 40.52
C ARG A 100 33.62 9.83 41.94
N CYS A 101 33.15 8.93 42.81
CA CYS A 101 33.57 8.89 44.21
C CYS A 101 33.96 7.45 44.60
N ARG A 102 35.18 7.27 45.12
CA ARG A 102 35.74 6.03 45.68
C ARG A 102 36.00 6.28 47.17
N ARG A 103 35.66 5.31 48.04
CA ARG A 103 36.47 4.72 49.15
C ARG A 103 35.58 3.73 49.92
N ALA A 104 35.90 2.43 49.89
CA ALA A 104 36.71 1.65 50.86
C ALA A 104 35.82 1.09 51.99
N GLY A 105 35.82 -0.18 52.38
CA GLY A 105 36.50 -1.42 52.00
C GLY A 105 36.17 -2.49 53.06
N GLN A 106 36.23 -3.79 52.75
CA GLN A 106 36.75 -4.89 53.60
C GLN A 106 36.43 -6.29 53.07
N ARG A 107 37.51 -6.97 52.66
CA ARG A 107 37.94 -8.39 52.78
C ARG A 107 36.95 -9.57 52.69
N CYS A 108 37.32 -10.47 51.76
CA CYS A 108 36.99 -11.90 51.67
C CYS A 108 37.60 -12.75 52.81
N PRO A 109 37.24 -14.04 52.86
CA PRO A 109 38.24 -15.04 52.49
C PRO A 109 37.75 -16.17 51.55
N GLU A 110 38.66 -16.62 50.70
CA GLU A 110 38.62 -17.87 49.92
C GLU A 110 38.70 -19.10 50.83
N ILE A 111 38.28 -20.29 50.34
CA ILE A 111 39.11 -21.53 50.36
C ILE A 111 38.47 -22.68 49.53
N TRP A 112 39.22 -23.09 48.50
CA TRP A 112 39.54 -24.45 48.00
C TRP A 112 38.63 -25.23 47.04
N ALA A 113 39.28 -25.59 45.92
CA ALA A 113 38.88 -26.54 44.88
C ALA A 113 39.46 -27.95 45.14
N ARG A 114 38.79 -29.00 44.61
CA ARG A 114 39.42 -30.15 43.90
C ARG A 114 38.41 -31.19 43.34
N LYS A 115 38.47 -31.35 42.00
CA LYS A 115 38.43 -32.56 41.12
C LYS A 115 37.67 -33.84 41.52
N ALA A 116 36.85 -34.35 40.59
CA ALA A 116 37.02 -35.61 39.81
C ALA A 116 35.72 -36.43 39.57
N GLN A 117 35.44 -36.73 38.29
CA GLN A 117 34.55 -37.82 37.78
C GLN A 117 35.23 -39.21 37.93
N PRO A 118 34.67 -40.36 37.47
CA PRO A 118 33.27 -40.87 37.38
C PRO A 118 33.14 -42.33 37.90
N ARG A 119 31.95 -42.85 38.23
CA ARG A 119 31.68 -44.31 38.22
C ARG A 119 30.24 -44.68 37.87
N HIS A 120 30.14 -45.56 36.87
CA HIS A 120 28.97 -46.35 36.49
C HIS A 120 28.24 -47.01 37.66
N ARG A 121 26.90 -47.04 37.61
CA ARG A 121 26.12 -48.24 37.90
C ARG A 121 24.74 -48.14 37.25
N GLY A 122 24.44 -49.15 36.43
CA GLY A 122 23.20 -49.26 35.71
C GLY A 122 22.00 -49.65 36.58
N ARG A 123 20.83 -49.39 35.97
CA ARG A 123 19.54 -50.07 36.13
C ARG A 123 19.14 -50.48 37.56
N ARG A 124 18.25 -49.69 38.14
CA ARG A 124 17.07 -50.24 38.83
C ARG A 124 15.82 -49.55 38.32
N SER A 125 14.99 -50.37 37.67
CA SER A 125 13.58 -50.14 37.40
C SER A 125 12.85 -49.81 38.69
N HIS A 126 12.20 -48.65 38.72
CA HIS A 126 11.05 -48.42 39.58
C HIS A 126 9.97 -47.75 38.74
N GLU A 127 8.87 -48.49 38.56
CA GLU A 127 7.57 -47.94 38.20
C GLU A 127 7.29 -46.73 39.10
N ALA A 128 7.17 -45.56 38.48
CA ALA A 128 6.63 -44.38 39.09
C ALA A 128 5.34 -44.03 38.35
N GLY A 129 4.32 -43.71 39.13
CA GLY A 129 2.93 -43.69 38.73
C GLY A 129 2.63 -42.87 37.48
N ARG A 130 1.54 -43.28 36.83
CA ARG A 130 0.81 -42.47 35.87
C ARG A 130 0.34 -41.19 36.58
N GLY A 131 1.21 -40.19 36.62
CA GLY A 131 0.77 -38.81 36.72
C GLY A 131 -0.07 -38.53 35.50
N VAL A 132 -1.30 -38.07 35.70
CA VAL A 132 -2.10 -37.44 34.67
C VAL A 132 -1.20 -36.34 34.10
N GLY A 133 -0.73 -36.52 32.87
CA GLY A 133 0.17 -35.60 32.23
C GLY A 133 -0.47 -34.22 32.25
N SER A 134 0.19 -33.27 32.92
CA SER A 134 0.06 -31.86 32.58
C SER A 134 0.19 -31.79 31.06
N ARG A 135 -0.90 -31.50 30.34
CA ARG A 135 -0.77 -31.15 28.93
C ARG A 135 0.14 -29.94 28.92
N ASP A 136 1.29 -30.03 28.25
CA ASP A 136 2.16 -28.88 28.08
C ASP A 136 1.32 -27.80 27.38
N VAL A 137 1.08 -26.71 28.09
CA VAL A 137 0.31 -25.58 27.58
C VAL A 137 1.19 -24.88 26.55
N THR A 138 0.72 -24.77 25.31
CA THR A 138 1.40 -24.01 24.28
C THR A 138 0.84 -22.60 24.28
N THR A 139 1.69 -21.59 24.51
CA THR A 139 1.31 -20.19 24.36
C THR A 139 1.33 -19.80 22.89
N VAL A 140 0.25 -19.17 22.44
CA VAL A 140 0.06 -18.79 21.04
C VAL A 140 -0.35 -17.32 20.91
N VAL A 141 -0.07 -16.76 19.74
CA VAL A 141 -0.56 -15.44 19.33
C VAL A 141 -1.48 -15.57 18.12
N LEU A 142 -2.46 -14.67 18.03
CA LEU A 142 -3.36 -14.55 16.90
C LEU A 142 -2.95 -13.36 16.04
N GLY A 143 -2.68 -13.64 14.76
CA GLY A 143 -2.56 -12.64 13.72
C GLY A 143 -3.81 -12.61 12.87
N ILE A 144 -4.46 -11.46 12.78
CA ILE A 144 -5.73 -11.31 12.07
C ILE A 144 -5.51 -10.45 10.83
N ASP A 145 -6.06 -10.86 9.69
CA ASP A 145 -6.21 -10.06 8.47
C ASP A 145 -7.69 -9.97 8.09
N SER A 146 -8.31 -8.81 8.34
CA SER A 146 -9.66 -8.50 7.88
C SER A 146 -9.63 -7.68 6.58
N SER A 147 -9.25 -8.34 5.50
CA SER A 147 -9.32 -7.83 4.12
C SER A 147 -10.74 -7.45 3.68
N THR A 148 -10.91 -6.91 2.47
CA THR A 148 -12.23 -6.62 1.90
C THR A 148 -13.12 -7.87 1.73
N GLN A 149 -12.53 -9.03 1.42
CA GLN A 149 -13.28 -10.22 1.02
C GLN A 149 -13.46 -11.26 2.13
N SER A 150 -12.62 -11.23 3.15
CA SER A 150 -12.62 -12.23 4.22
C SER A 150 -11.80 -11.80 5.42
N CYS A 151 -12.05 -12.45 6.56
CA CYS A 151 -11.16 -12.46 7.71
C CYS A 151 -10.31 -13.74 7.69
N THR A 152 -8.99 -13.59 7.72
CA THR A 152 -8.03 -14.67 7.92
C THR A 152 -7.44 -14.57 9.32
N VAL A 153 -7.35 -15.69 10.03
CA VAL A 153 -6.71 -15.81 11.34
C VAL A 153 -5.58 -16.82 11.23
N GLU A 154 -4.37 -16.41 11.59
CA GLU A 154 -3.25 -17.29 11.84
C GLU A 154 -3.04 -17.46 13.35
N VAL A 155 -2.91 -18.71 13.77
CA VAL A 155 -2.43 -19.08 15.11
C VAL A 155 -0.95 -19.43 14.99
N ARG A 156 -0.10 -18.71 15.71
CA ARG A 156 1.35 -18.95 15.72
C ARG A 156 1.84 -19.26 17.11
N ASP A 157 2.78 -20.20 17.19
CA ASP A 157 3.52 -20.49 18.40
C ASP A 157 4.31 -19.25 18.84
N LEU A 158 4.18 -18.86 20.11
CA LEU A 158 4.87 -17.67 20.62
C LEU A 158 6.38 -17.85 20.66
N GLU A 159 6.89 -19.07 20.86
CA GLU A 159 8.32 -19.30 21.08
C GLU A 159 9.11 -19.11 19.77
N ASP A 160 8.66 -19.75 18.69
CA ASP A 160 9.41 -19.83 17.43
C ASP A 160 8.68 -19.21 16.22
N GLY A 161 7.44 -18.73 16.39
CA GLY A 161 6.64 -18.13 15.33
C GLY A 161 6.08 -19.11 14.30
N ARG A 162 6.22 -20.42 14.55
CA ARG A 162 5.71 -21.47 13.68
C ARG A 162 4.20 -21.36 13.53
N LEU A 163 3.75 -21.46 12.29
CA LEU A 163 2.32 -21.49 11.98
C LEU A 163 1.71 -22.80 12.46
N LEU A 164 0.68 -22.71 13.30
CA LEU A 164 -0.05 -23.85 13.87
C LEU A 164 -1.37 -24.10 13.17
N SER A 165 -2.08 -23.03 12.82
CA SER A 165 -3.40 -23.07 12.18
C SER A 165 -3.63 -21.81 11.38
N THR A 166 -4.33 -21.95 10.26
CA THR A 166 -4.83 -20.82 9.46
C THR A 166 -6.27 -21.10 9.06
N VAL A 167 -7.16 -20.14 9.34
CA VAL A 167 -8.56 -20.21 8.91
C VAL A 167 -8.94 -18.93 8.22
N ARG A 168 -9.70 -19.04 7.14
CA ARG A 168 -10.28 -17.92 6.41
C ARG A 168 -11.80 -18.05 6.37
N THR A 169 -12.50 -16.98 6.74
CA THR A 169 -13.96 -16.88 6.71
C THR A 169 -14.39 -15.69 5.85
N PRO A 170 -15.37 -15.86 4.94
CA PRO A 170 -15.73 -14.82 3.99
C PRO A 170 -16.49 -13.66 4.63
N HIS A 171 -16.31 -12.47 4.07
CA HIS A 171 -17.17 -11.30 4.28
C HIS A 171 -18.23 -11.23 3.17
N PRO A 172 -19.31 -10.44 3.38
CA PRO A 172 -20.26 -10.16 2.30
C PRO A 172 -19.58 -9.51 1.09
N PRO A 173 -19.91 -9.93 -0.14
CA PRO A 173 -19.31 -9.34 -1.34
C PRO A 173 -19.74 -7.89 -1.51
N THR A 174 -18.85 -7.10 -2.11
CA THR A 174 -19.07 -5.68 -2.40
C THR A 174 -18.26 -5.26 -3.62
N THR A 175 -18.74 -4.29 -4.39
CA THR A 175 -18.12 -3.87 -5.66
C THR A 175 -18.26 -2.37 -5.87
N PRO A 176 -17.24 -1.68 -6.41
CA PRO A 176 -17.38 -0.30 -6.87
C PRO A 176 -18.55 -0.15 -7.87
N PRO A 177 -19.21 1.03 -7.96
CA PRO A 177 -18.82 2.30 -7.35
C PRO A 177 -19.23 2.44 -5.87
N VAL A 178 -20.25 1.70 -5.42
CA VAL A 178 -20.73 1.72 -4.01
C VAL A 178 -20.18 0.48 -3.31
N SER A 179 -19.07 0.66 -2.59
CA SER A 179 -18.40 -0.43 -1.90
C SER A 179 -18.52 -0.24 -0.39
N GLU A 180 -19.51 -0.89 0.21
CA GLU A 180 -19.82 -0.72 1.63
C GLU A 180 -20.08 -2.06 2.32
N GLN A 181 -19.65 -2.19 3.58
CA GLN A 181 -19.87 -3.37 4.42
C GLN A 181 -20.35 -2.97 5.81
N ASP A 182 -21.19 -3.79 6.42
CA ASP A 182 -21.51 -3.64 7.84
C ASP A 182 -20.30 -4.09 8.68
N PRO A 183 -19.72 -3.25 9.55
CA PRO A 183 -18.60 -3.66 10.42
C PRO A 183 -18.90 -4.90 11.26
N GLU A 184 -20.17 -5.13 11.62
CA GLU A 184 -20.54 -6.34 12.37
C GLU A 184 -20.23 -7.62 11.58
N ALA A 185 -20.30 -7.59 10.24
CA ALA A 185 -19.92 -8.74 9.43
C ALA A 185 -18.44 -9.10 9.60
N TRP A 186 -17.57 -8.10 9.83
CA TRP A 186 -16.15 -8.36 10.11
C TRP A 186 -15.95 -9.04 11.46
N TRP A 187 -16.68 -8.59 12.49
CA TRP A 187 -16.65 -9.22 13.80
C TRP A 187 -17.13 -10.67 13.76
N GLN A 188 -18.27 -10.92 13.10
CA GLN A 188 -18.81 -12.28 12.99
C GLN A 188 -17.88 -13.22 12.23
N ALA A 189 -17.23 -12.73 11.15
CA ALA A 189 -16.20 -13.48 10.44
C ALA A 189 -15.00 -13.78 11.36
N LEU A 190 -14.51 -12.79 12.12
CA LEU A 190 -13.42 -12.99 13.08
C LEU A 190 -13.79 -14.06 14.14
N VAL A 191 -14.98 -13.97 14.73
CA VAL A 191 -15.47 -14.98 15.70
C VAL A 191 -15.49 -16.37 15.07
N ALA A 192 -16.04 -16.50 13.87
CA ALA A 192 -16.10 -17.77 13.15
C ALA A 192 -14.70 -18.31 12.84
N ALA A 193 -13.75 -17.46 12.45
CA ALA A 193 -12.40 -17.85 12.12
C ALA A 193 -11.60 -18.28 13.35
N VAL A 194 -11.65 -17.52 14.45
CA VAL A 194 -10.95 -17.87 15.70
C VAL A 194 -11.46 -19.20 16.25
N ARG A 195 -12.79 -19.39 16.35
CA ARG A 195 -13.37 -20.64 16.85
C ARG A 195 -12.97 -21.87 16.02
N GLN A 196 -12.82 -21.71 14.71
CA GLN A 196 -12.36 -22.78 13.82
C GLN A 196 -10.83 -22.97 13.90
N ALA A 197 -10.07 -21.89 14.10
CA ALA A 197 -8.62 -21.93 14.13
C ALA A 197 -8.08 -22.57 15.41
N MET A 198 -8.78 -22.38 16.54
CA MET A 198 -8.47 -22.96 17.85
C MET A 198 -8.82 -24.46 17.91
N THR A 199 -8.03 -25.28 17.21
CA THR A 199 -8.26 -26.72 17.06
C THR A 199 -7.70 -27.55 18.21
N ASP A 200 -6.75 -27.02 18.98
CA ASP A 200 -6.13 -27.70 20.11
C ASP A 200 -6.48 -26.99 21.43
N PRO A 201 -7.14 -27.67 22.39
CA PRO A 201 -7.51 -27.08 23.67
C PRO A 201 -6.32 -26.81 24.60
N SER A 202 -5.11 -27.26 24.26
CA SER A 202 -3.88 -26.92 25.00
C SER A 202 -3.34 -25.53 24.67
N TRP A 203 -3.83 -24.89 23.60
CA TRP A 203 -3.37 -23.58 23.17
C TRP A 203 -3.97 -22.47 24.04
N GLN A 204 -3.08 -21.64 24.58
CA GLN A 204 -3.45 -20.46 25.34
C GLN A 204 -3.09 -19.21 24.53
N VAL A 205 -4.11 -18.47 24.09
CA VAL A 205 -3.91 -17.19 23.40
C VAL A 205 -3.43 -16.16 24.42
N VAL A 206 -2.25 -15.60 24.17
CA VAL A 206 -1.64 -14.57 25.04
C VAL A 206 -1.46 -13.22 24.34
N GLY A 207 -1.53 -13.18 23.02
CA GLY A 207 -1.42 -11.96 22.22
C GLY A 207 -2.32 -11.98 20.99
N ILE A 208 -2.86 -10.82 20.62
CA ILE A 208 -3.70 -10.62 19.43
C ILE A 208 -3.29 -9.32 18.74
N ALA A 209 -3.24 -9.31 17.40
CA ALA A 209 -3.20 -8.06 16.65
C ALA A 209 -4.11 -8.14 15.43
N VAL A 210 -4.64 -6.98 15.02
CA VAL A 210 -5.56 -6.87 13.88
C VAL A 210 -4.92 -6.07 12.76
N GLY A 211 -4.74 -6.73 11.62
CA GLY A 211 -4.64 -6.08 10.32
C GLY A 211 -5.99 -6.01 9.63
N ALA A 212 -6.27 -4.92 8.94
CA ALA A 212 -7.47 -4.81 8.11
C ALA A 212 -7.23 -3.93 6.89
N GLN A 213 -8.16 -3.99 5.94
CA GLN A 213 -8.17 -3.09 4.79
C GLN A 213 -8.04 -1.61 5.21
N CYS A 214 -7.12 -0.87 4.58
CA CYS A 214 -6.87 0.53 4.90
C CYS A 214 -8.02 1.47 4.53
N HIS A 215 -7.97 2.72 5.02
CA HIS A 215 -8.76 3.89 4.56
C HIS A 215 -10.29 3.83 4.70
N GLY A 216 -10.87 2.73 5.18
CA GLY A 216 -12.30 2.62 5.39
C GLY A 216 -12.79 3.67 6.39
N LEU A 217 -14.05 4.10 6.27
CA LEU A 217 -14.68 4.99 7.24
C LEU A 217 -15.77 4.26 8.01
N VAL A 218 -15.56 4.07 9.30
CA VAL A 218 -16.58 3.63 10.26
C VAL A 218 -16.93 4.81 11.17
N VAL A 219 -18.21 5.12 11.27
CA VAL A 219 -18.74 6.18 12.15
C VAL A 219 -19.65 5.54 13.17
N THR A 220 -19.38 5.74 14.46
CA THR A 220 -20.15 5.12 15.55
C THR A 220 -20.78 6.14 16.50
N ASP A 221 -21.71 5.66 17.31
CA ASP A 221 -22.11 6.34 18.55
C ASP A 221 -21.03 6.20 19.65
N THR A 222 -21.34 6.68 20.86
CA THR A 222 -20.46 6.59 22.05
C THR A 222 -20.17 5.16 22.50
N ASP A 223 -21.04 4.22 22.16
CA ASP A 223 -20.95 2.82 22.56
C ASP A 223 -20.19 1.97 21.52
N GLY A 224 -19.68 2.58 20.46
CA GLY A 224 -18.96 1.89 19.39
C GLY A 224 -19.87 1.18 18.39
N ARG A 225 -21.20 1.40 18.43
CA ARG A 225 -22.12 0.82 17.44
C ARG A 225 -22.08 1.62 16.15
N SER A 226 -21.88 0.93 15.03
CA SER A 226 -21.83 1.58 13.73
C SER A 226 -23.17 2.24 13.39
N LEU A 227 -23.14 3.49 12.94
CA LEU A 227 -24.34 4.25 12.57
C LEU A 227 -24.79 3.98 11.13
N ARG A 228 -23.91 3.38 10.33
CA ARG A 228 -24.14 3.00 8.93
C ARG A 228 -23.17 1.91 8.49
N LYS A 229 -23.33 1.38 7.28
CA LYS A 229 -22.28 0.56 6.65
C LYS A 229 -21.03 1.41 6.43
N ALA A 230 -19.86 0.81 6.66
CA ALA A 230 -18.58 1.45 6.41
C ALA A 230 -18.35 1.62 4.91
N LYS A 231 -17.92 2.81 4.49
CA LYS A 231 -17.46 3.05 3.12
C LYS A 231 -16.02 2.57 2.99
N LEU A 232 -15.73 1.68 2.05
CA LEU A 232 -14.42 1.01 1.93
C LEU A 232 -13.46 1.76 1.02
N TRP A 233 -12.18 1.37 1.01
CA TRP A 233 -11.14 1.99 0.16
C TRP A 233 -11.45 1.97 -1.33
N ASN A 234 -12.18 0.96 -1.81
CA ASN A 234 -12.57 0.82 -3.21
C ASN A 234 -13.95 1.45 -3.52
N ASP A 235 -14.58 2.12 -2.56
CA ASP A 235 -15.74 2.96 -2.84
C ASP A 235 -15.29 4.21 -3.60
N THR A 236 -15.89 4.46 -4.76
CA THR A 236 -15.52 5.58 -5.63
C THR A 236 -16.53 6.71 -5.60
N THR A 237 -17.55 6.65 -4.73
CA THR A 237 -18.60 7.67 -4.67
C THR A 237 -18.10 9.00 -4.13
N SER A 238 -17.00 9.00 -3.37
CA SER A 238 -16.37 10.23 -2.84
C SER A 238 -15.38 10.90 -3.81
N ALA A 239 -15.34 10.48 -5.08
CA ALA A 239 -14.38 11.00 -6.07
C ALA A 239 -14.53 12.51 -6.33
N SER A 240 -15.76 13.03 -6.36
CA SER A 240 -16.00 14.47 -6.53
C SER A 240 -15.50 15.29 -5.34
N GLN A 241 -15.69 14.79 -4.11
CA GLN A 241 -15.18 15.44 -2.90
C GLN A 241 -13.64 15.40 -2.87
N ALA A 242 -13.04 14.28 -3.29
CA ALA A 242 -11.59 14.17 -3.44
C ALA A 242 -11.04 15.23 -4.42
N ALA A 243 -11.66 15.37 -5.60
CA ALA A 243 -11.27 16.36 -6.59
C ALA A 243 -11.39 17.79 -6.04
N ALA A 244 -12.51 18.12 -5.39
CA ALA A 244 -12.74 19.44 -4.81
C ALA A 244 -11.78 19.79 -3.65
N LEU A 245 -11.38 18.81 -2.83
CA LEU A 245 -10.38 18.99 -1.77
C LEU A 245 -8.98 19.23 -2.35
N VAL A 246 -8.60 18.47 -3.39
CA VAL A 246 -7.31 18.63 -4.05
C VAL A 246 -7.23 19.93 -4.85
N GLU A 247 -8.31 20.36 -5.52
CA GLU A 247 -8.36 21.61 -6.28
C GLU A 247 -8.13 22.84 -5.39
N ARG A 248 -8.64 22.82 -4.15
CA ARG A 248 -8.53 23.95 -3.21
C ARG A 248 -7.10 24.26 -2.77
N HIS A 249 -6.29 23.23 -2.51
CA HIS A 249 -4.93 23.40 -1.97
C HIS A 249 -3.81 23.04 -2.94
N GLY A 250 -4.13 22.25 -3.97
CA GLY A 250 -3.14 21.66 -4.88
C GLY A 250 -2.44 20.42 -4.28
N ALA A 251 -1.94 19.56 -5.16
CA ALA A 251 -1.30 18.28 -4.77
C ALA A 251 -0.07 18.47 -3.86
N ALA A 252 0.76 19.47 -4.13
CA ALA A 252 1.99 19.72 -3.37
C ALA A 252 1.71 20.04 -1.89
N TRP A 253 0.65 20.80 -1.61
CA TRP A 253 0.25 21.11 -0.23
C TRP A 253 -0.15 19.83 0.51
N TRP A 254 -1.03 19.02 -0.06
CA TRP A 254 -1.46 17.76 0.55
C TRP A 254 -0.28 16.82 0.85
N ALA A 255 0.63 16.66 -0.12
CA ALA A 255 1.83 15.86 0.07
C ALA A 255 2.73 16.38 1.20
N GLN A 256 2.86 17.70 1.37
CA GLN A 256 3.66 18.31 2.44
C GLN A 256 3.01 18.16 3.81
N GLU A 257 1.68 18.34 3.89
CA GLU A 257 0.99 18.42 5.17
C GLU A 257 0.70 17.05 5.80
N ILE A 258 0.44 16.03 4.96
CA ILE A 258 0.00 14.70 5.41
C ILE A 258 0.66 13.54 4.64
N GLY A 259 1.63 13.83 3.76
CA GLY A 259 2.40 12.80 3.06
C GLY A 259 1.71 12.15 1.85
N LEU A 260 0.46 12.50 1.52
CA LEU A 260 -0.29 11.90 0.42
C LEU A 260 -1.20 12.90 -0.28
N VAL A 261 -1.68 12.55 -1.48
CA VAL A 261 -2.68 13.34 -2.21
C VAL A 261 -4.03 12.61 -2.19
N PRO A 262 -5.10 13.19 -1.60
CA PRO A 262 -6.37 12.51 -1.47
C PRO A 262 -6.96 12.02 -2.80
N SER A 263 -7.62 10.87 -2.70
CA SER A 263 -8.37 10.19 -3.76
C SER A 263 -9.62 9.60 -3.11
N ALA A 264 -10.56 9.07 -3.89
CA ALA A 264 -11.78 8.46 -3.34
C ALA A 264 -11.50 7.35 -2.30
N ALA A 265 -10.30 6.73 -2.38
CA ALA A 265 -9.88 5.72 -1.43
C ALA A 265 -9.71 6.26 0.00
N HIS A 266 -9.24 7.49 0.16
CA HIS A 266 -8.84 8.05 1.45
C HIS A 266 -10.02 8.47 2.33
N THR A 267 -9.90 8.25 3.65
CA THR A 267 -10.96 8.43 4.65
C THR A 267 -11.54 9.85 4.66
N VAL A 268 -10.70 10.89 4.52
CA VAL A 268 -11.10 12.30 4.49
C VAL A 268 -12.19 12.59 3.44
N THR A 269 -12.11 11.91 2.29
CA THR A 269 -13.07 12.11 1.19
C THR A 269 -14.43 11.49 1.51
N LYS A 270 -14.43 10.39 2.27
CA LYS A 270 -15.66 9.74 2.77
C LYS A 270 -16.32 10.57 3.87
N VAL A 271 -15.53 11.24 4.71
CA VAL A 271 -16.05 12.21 5.70
C VAL A 271 -16.70 13.39 4.99
N ALA A 272 -16.06 13.94 3.96
CA ALA A 272 -16.65 15.00 3.13
C ALA A 272 -17.94 14.52 2.43
N TRP A 273 -17.94 13.30 1.88
CA TRP A 273 -19.11 12.70 1.26
C TRP A 273 -20.28 12.59 2.25
N LEU A 274 -20.02 12.13 3.48
CA LEU A 274 -21.02 12.05 4.55
C LEU A 274 -21.60 13.42 4.90
N ALA A 275 -20.77 14.45 4.99
CA ALA A 275 -21.25 15.80 5.30
C ALA A 275 -22.23 16.33 4.25
N GLU A 276 -22.04 15.96 2.98
CA GLU A 276 -22.89 16.38 1.87
C GLU A 276 -24.14 15.50 1.71
N HIS A 277 -24.01 14.18 1.89
CA HIS A 277 -25.07 13.22 1.53
C HIS A 277 -25.84 12.67 2.74
N GLU A 278 -25.21 12.59 3.91
CA GLU A 278 -25.79 12.04 5.14
C GLU A 278 -25.43 12.90 6.37
N PRO A 279 -25.76 14.21 6.37
CA PRO A 279 -25.38 15.12 7.45
C PRO A 279 -25.93 14.71 8.82
N GLU A 280 -27.09 14.03 8.87
CA GLU A 280 -27.68 13.51 10.11
C GLU A 280 -26.85 12.38 10.72
N THR A 281 -26.34 11.46 9.90
CA THR A 281 -25.43 10.39 10.34
C THR A 281 -24.17 10.99 10.94
N LEU A 282 -23.58 11.96 10.24
CA LEU A 282 -22.37 12.63 10.71
C LEU A 282 -22.61 13.44 12.00
N ALA A 283 -23.76 14.10 12.14
CA ALA A 283 -24.13 14.83 13.36
C ALA A 283 -24.32 13.92 14.58
N ARG A 284 -24.79 12.69 14.36
CA ARG A 284 -24.92 11.65 15.40
C ARG A 284 -23.60 10.95 15.72
N GLY A 285 -22.62 11.04 14.82
CA GLY A 285 -21.28 10.45 14.99
C GLY A 285 -20.58 10.96 16.25
N ARG A 286 -19.93 10.04 16.96
CA ARG A 286 -19.17 10.33 18.18
C ARG A 286 -17.74 9.82 18.10
N ARG A 287 -17.48 8.80 17.28
CA ARG A 287 -16.15 8.29 17.00
C ARG A 287 -16.00 7.96 15.54
N LEU A 288 -14.81 8.22 15.01
CA LEU A 288 -14.35 7.76 13.72
C LEU A 288 -13.32 6.64 13.95
N PHE A 289 -13.39 5.62 13.10
CA PHE A 289 -12.46 4.52 13.07
C PHE A 289 -12.11 4.20 11.62
N VAL A 290 -10.87 3.77 11.39
CA VAL A 290 -10.55 2.90 10.24
C VAL A 290 -10.87 1.43 10.60
N PRO A 291 -10.93 0.50 9.63
CA PRO A 291 -11.47 -0.84 9.87
C PRO A 291 -10.77 -1.64 10.97
N HIS A 292 -9.44 -1.58 11.08
CA HIS A 292 -8.74 -2.31 12.14
C HIS A 292 -9.00 -1.69 13.51
N ASP A 293 -9.08 -0.36 13.62
CA ASP A 293 -9.39 0.32 14.90
C ASP A 293 -10.72 -0.15 15.47
N TRP A 294 -11.74 -0.32 14.62
CA TRP A 294 -13.07 -0.75 15.07
C TRP A 294 -13.04 -2.18 15.63
N LEU A 295 -12.29 -3.08 14.98
CA LEU A 295 -12.08 -4.44 15.50
C LEU A 295 -11.25 -4.44 16.79
N THR A 296 -10.18 -3.64 16.86
CA THR A 296 -9.38 -3.45 18.09
C THR A 296 -10.23 -2.88 19.22
N HIS A 297 -11.13 -1.94 18.92
CA HIS A 297 -12.11 -1.40 19.87
C HIS A 297 -13.09 -2.47 20.36
N ARG A 298 -13.57 -3.35 19.49
CA ARG A 298 -14.42 -4.49 19.90
C ARG A 298 -13.68 -5.47 20.80
N LEU A 299 -12.38 -5.66 20.60
CA LEU A 299 -11.55 -6.53 21.43
C LEU A 299 -11.23 -5.91 22.80
N THR A 300 -10.99 -4.59 22.87
CA THR A 300 -10.38 -3.93 24.05
C THR A 300 -11.28 -2.91 24.75
N GLY A 301 -12.27 -2.37 24.06
CA GLY A 301 -13.05 -1.20 24.49
C GLY A 301 -12.32 0.14 24.32
N ASN A 302 -11.05 0.15 23.92
CA ASN A 302 -10.26 1.36 23.79
C ASN A 302 -10.45 2.00 22.41
N HIS A 303 -10.56 3.32 22.36
CA HIS A 303 -10.65 4.09 21.10
C HIS A 303 -9.24 4.52 20.71
N CYS A 304 -8.55 3.61 20.04
CA CYS A 304 -7.16 3.78 19.63
C CYS A 304 -6.96 3.33 18.19
N SER A 305 -5.87 3.81 17.59
CA SER A 305 -5.43 3.46 16.25
C SER A 305 -3.90 3.31 16.27
N ASP A 306 -3.36 2.82 15.16
CA ASP A 306 -1.95 2.78 14.91
C ASP A 306 -1.56 3.93 13.96
N ARG A 307 -0.30 4.31 13.95
CA ARG A 307 0.16 5.40 13.09
C ARG A 307 0.14 5.06 11.60
N SER A 308 0.19 3.78 11.23
CA SER A 308 0.27 3.34 9.83
C SER A 308 -1.03 3.62 9.08
N ASP A 309 -2.17 3.06 9.49
CA ASP A 309 -3.43 3.34 8.80
C ASP A 309 -3.93 4.76 9.10
N SER A 310 -3.62 5.31 10.29
CA SER A 310 -3.87 6.73 10.59
C SER A 310 -3.26 7.65 9.54
N SER A 311 -2.02 7.40 9.12
CA SER A 311 -1.36 8.19 8.06
C SER A 311 -2.04 8.07 6.69
N GLY A 312 -2.78 7.00 6.44
CA GLY A 312 -3.62 6.80 5.25
C GLY A 312 -5.01 7.45 5.32
N THR A 313 -5.37 8.13 6.42
CA THR A 313 -6.72 8.70 6.56
C THR A 313 -6.94 9.96 5.73
N GLY A 314 -5.89 10.70 5.39
CA GLY A 314 -6.00 12.00 4.75
C GLY A 314 -6.20 13.17 5.72
N TYR A 315 -6.07 12.94 7.04
CA TYR A 315 -6.14 13.99 8.06
C TYR A 315 -5.23 13.68 9.28
N PHE A 316 -4.14 12.94 9.07
CA PHE A 316 -3.08 12.71 10.06
C PHE A 316 -1.73 13.05 9.44
N SER A 317 -0.90 13.79 10.17
CA SER A 317 0.48 14.06 9.76
C SER A 317 1.41 13.06 10.44
N ALA A 318 1.97 12.13 9.66
CA ALA A 318 2.92 11.14 10.16
C ALA A 318 4.25 11.75 10.63
N GLU A 319 4.62 12.92 10.11
CA GLU A 319 5.82 13.65 10.53
C GLU A 319 5.67 14.26 11.93
N THR A 320 4.54 14.94 12.18
CA THR A 320 4.28 15.61 13.46
C THR A 320 3.57 14.71 14.48
N MET A 321 3.08 13.55 14.05
CA MET A 321 2.26 12.61 14.82
C MET A 321 0.99 13.25 15.38
N GLN A 322 0.34 14.10 14.58
CA GLN A 322 -0.84 14.87 14.98
C GLN A 322 -1.98 14.75 13.98
N TRP A 323 -3.20 14.74 14.52
CA TRP A 323 -4.42 14.88 13.74
C TRP A 323 -4.56 16.29 13.18
N ARG A 324 -4.94 16.38 11.92
CA ARG A 324 -5.24 17.62 11.20
C ARG A 324 -6.74 17.89 11.22
N THR A 325 -7.21 18.33 12.38
CA THR A 325 -8.63 18.65 12.60
C THR A 325 -9.10 19.82 11.74
N ASP A 326 -8.19 20.71 11.33
CA ASP A 326 -8.45 21.77 10.35
C ASP A 326 -8.89 21.20 8.99
N ILE A 327 -8.24 20.13 8.51
CA ILE A 327 -8.63 19.42 7.29
C ILE A 327 -10.04 18.81 7.43
N LEU A 328 -10.35 18.24 8.59
CA LEU A 328 -11.70 17.69 8.85
C LEU A 328 -12.77 18.79 8.92
N THR A 329 -12.47 19.91 9.57
CA THR A 329 -13.36 21.09 9.60
C THR A 329 -13.62 21.60 8.20
N GLU A 330 -12.61 21.65 7.33
CA GLU A 330 -12.81 22.03 5.93
C GLU A 330 -13.62 20.99 5.14
N ALA A 331 -13.37 19.70 5.37
CA ALA A 331 -14.02 18.61 4.65
C ALA A 331 -15.51 18.50 5.00
N ALA A 332 -15.88 18.79 6.25
CA ALA A 332 -17.20 18.44 6.76
C ALA A 332 -17.89 19.49 7.66
N GLY A 333 -17.22 20.58 8.03
CA GLY A 333 -17.70 21.64 8.92
C GLY A 333 -17.23 21.49 10.38
N GLU A 334 -17.46 22.55 11.18
CA GLU A 334 -17.00 22.64 12.58
C GLU A 334 -17.62 21.59 13.50
N ARG A 335 -16.76 20.84 14.21
CA ARG A 335 -17.11 19.83 15.23
C ARG A 335 -15.96 19.70 16.24
N ASP A 336 -16.24 19.03 17.36
CA ASP A 336 -15.19 18.56 18.27
C ASP A 336 -14.47 17.33 17.67
N TRP A 337 -13.71 17.57 16.60
CA TRP A 337 -13.00 16.51 15.87
C TRP A 337 -12.01 15.78 16.77
N GLN A 338 -11.35 16.50 17.68
CA GLN A 338 -10.37 15.90 18.58
C GLN A 338 -11.01 14.82 19.47
N ALA A 339 -12.24 15.02 19.95
CA ALA A 339 -12.95 14.02 20.73
C ALA A 339 -13.46 12.83 19.88
N MET A 340 -13.61 13.01 18.57
CA MET A 340 -14.07 11.96 17.65
C MET A 340 -12.96 11.06 17.13
N LEU A 341 -11.68 11.45 17.30
CA LEU A 341 -10.54 10.75 16.72
C LEU A 341 -9.87 9.81 17.74
N PRO A 342 -9.34 8.66 17.29
CA PRO A 342 -8.67 7.72 18.18
C PRO A 342 -7.34 8.29 18.71
N VAL A 343 -6.92 7.76 19.87
CA VAL A 343 -5.53 7.93 20.32
C VAL A 343 -4.61 7.10 19.43
N VAL A 344 -3.61 7.72 18.81
CA VAL A 344 -2.63 7.01 17.96
C VAL A 344 -1.53 6.46 18.84
N LEU A 345 -1.37 5.13 18.83
CA LEU A 345 -0.39 4.41 19.64
C LEU A 345 0.98 4.34 18.96
N GLY A 346 2.02 4.26 19.78
CA GLY A 346 3.36 3.90 19.34
C GLY A 346 3.45 2.45 18.86
N PRO A 347 4.48 2.09 18.05
CA PRO A 347 4.60 0.75 17.48
C PRO A 347 4.70 -0.36 18.53
N ASP A 348 5.36 -0.08 19.66
CA ASP A 348 5.59 -1.03 20.74
C ASP A 348 4.59 -0.89 21.91
N GLU A 349 3.55 -0.08 21.75
CA GLU A 349 2.54 0.16 22.78
C GLU A 349 1.38 -0.85 22.68
N PRO A 350 0.85 -1.38 23.79
CA PRO A 350 -0.34 -2.22 23.74
C PRO A 350 -1.61 -1.38 23.55
N ALA A 351 -2.55 -1.87 22.74
CA ALA A 351 -3.90 -1.31 22.63
C ALA A 351 -4.77 -1.60 23.85
N GLY A 352 -4.43 -2.62 24.64
CA GLY A 352 -5.14 -3.00 25.86
C GLY A 352 -5.14 -4.50 26.09
N GLU A 353 -6.05 -4.95 26.94
CA GLU A 353 -6.30 -6.37 27.17
C GLU A 353 -7.63 -6.79 26.53
N LEU A 354 -7.71 -8.04 26.09
CA LEU A 354 -8.92 -8.64 25.58
C LEU A 354 -10.04 -8.61 26.63
N LEU A 355 -11.16 -7.97 26.28
CA LEU A 355 -12.33 -7.90 27.14
C LEU A 355 -12.92 -9.30 27.40
N PRO A 356 -13.43 -9.59 28.61
CA PRO A 356 -14.07 -10.87 28.91
C PRO A 356 -15.23 -11.22 27.97
N ALA A 357 -16.06 -10.23 27.60
CA ALA A 357 -17.18 -10.45 26.66
C ALA A 357 -16.69 -10.80 25.25
N ALA A 358 -15.64 -10.14 24.77
CA ALA A 358 -15.00 -10.47 23.50
C ALA A 358 -14.37 -11.87 23.53
N ALA A 359 -13.71 -12.24 24.63
CA ALA A 359 -13.14 -13.57 24.83
C ALA A 359 -14.20 -14.68 24.79
N GLU A 360 -15.35 -14.46 25.43
CA GLU A 360 -16.50 -15.37 25.41
C GLU A 360 -17.05 -15.57 23.98
N GLU A 361 -17.23 -14.47 23.23
CA GLU A 361 -17.66 -14.56 21.83
C GLU A 361 -16.64 -15.31 20.98
N LEU A 362 -15.35 -15.01 21.11
CA LEU A 362 -14.27 -15.69 20.38
C LEU A 362 -14.06 -17.16 20.80
N GLY A 363 -14.54 -17.56 21.97
CA GLY A 363 -14.35 -18.92 22.51
C GLY A 363 -12.93 -19.18 23.02
N ILE A 364 -12.24 -18.15 23.52
CA ILE A 364 -10.87 -18.23 24.05
C ILE A 364 -10.80 -17.72 25.50
N ALA A 365 -9.69 -18.00 26.18
CA ALA A 365 -9.47 -17.47 27.53
C ALA A 365 -9.29 -15.93 27.51
N PRO A 366 -9.76 -15.22 28.56
CA PRO A 366 -9.54 -13.76 28.67
C PRO A 366 -8.08 -13.44 29.02
N GLY A 367 -7.71 -12.16 28.90
CA GLY A 367 -6.42 -11.63 29.37
C GLY A 367 -5.29 -11.63 28.34
N ALA A 368 -5.56 -11.99 27.09
CA ALA A 368 -4.61 -11.78 26.00
C ALA A 368 -4.36 -10.27 25.81
N VAL A 369 -3.10 -9.87 25.59
CA VAL A 369 -2.76 -8.49 25.26
C VAL A 369 -3.08 -8.24 23.78
N VAL A 370 -3.67 -7.09 23.48
CA VAL A 370 -3.97 -6.67 22.11
C VAL A 370 -2.96 -5.61 21.68
N ALA A 371 -2.28 -5.84 20.55
CA ALA A 371 -1.35 -4.88 19.95
C ALA A 371 -2.11 -3.79 19.17
N PRO A 372 -1.44 -2.71 18.72
CA PRO A 372 -2.09 -1.59 18.01
C PRO A 372 -2.87 -2.01 16.75
N GLY A 373 -2.39 -3.06 16.08
CA GLY A 373 -2.84 -3.42 14.74
C GLY A 373 -2.22 -2.52 13.68
N GLY A 374 -2.84 -2.50 12.51
CA GLY A 374 -2.53 -1.56 11.44
C GLY A 374 -3.16 -1.89 10.10
N GLY A 375 -2.82 -1.10 9.09
CA GLY A 375 -3.29 -1.33 7.72
C GLY A 375 -2.71 -2.59 7.10
N ASP A 376 -3.48 -3.25 6.24
CA ASP A 376 -3.14 -4.54 5.63
C ASP A 376 -1.78 -4.53 4.90
N GLN A 377 -1.50 -3.50 4.11
CA GLN A 377 -0.23 -3.32 3.39
C GLN A 377 0.96 -3.13 4.34
N HIS A 378 0.75 -2.43 5.45
CA HIS A 378 1.79 -2.14 6.43
C HIS A 378 2.18 -3.40 7.21
N LEU A 379 1.19 -4.16 7.66
CA LEU A 379 1.43 -5.45 8.30
C LEU A 379 1.90 -6.51 7.29
N ALA A 380 1.48 -6.44 6.03
CA ALA A 380 2.04 -7.31 4.99
C ALA A 380 3.54 -7.07 4.79
N ALA A 381 3.97 -5.80 4.70
CA ALA A 381 5.38 -5.44 4.62
C ALA A 381 6.19 -6.01 5.79
N GLN A 382 5.63 -5.96 7.00
CA GLN A 382 6.21 -6.61 8.16
C GLN A 382 6.26 -8.13 8.04
N GLY A 383 5.14 -8.77 7.68
CA GLY A 383 5.02 -10.23 7.61
C GLY A 383 5.92 -10.88 6.57
N ILE A 384 6.25 -10.17 5.48
CA ILE A 384 7.22 -10.62 4.48
C ILE A 384 8.68 -10.36 4.88
N GLY A 385 8.91 -9.72 6.03
CA GLY A 385 10.24 -9.38 6.52
C GLY A 385 10.94 -8.35 5.63
N LEU A 386 10.21 -7.30 5.22
CA LEU A 386 10.77 -6.18 4.47
C LEU A 386 11.70 -5.37 5.38
N GLU A 387 12.93 -5.14 4.92
CA GLU A 387 13.95 -4.38 5.66
C GLU A 387 14.33 -3.09 4.93
N VAL A 388 14.95 -2.16 5.66
CA VAL A 388 15.46 -0.92 5.03
C VAL A 388 16.46 -1.28 3.95
N GLY A 389 16.25 -0.72 2.76
CA GLY A 389 17.03 -1.01 1.56
C GLY A 389 16.40 -2.05 0.65
N ASP A 390 15.45 -2.86 1.12
CA ASP A 390 14.64 -3.73 0.24
C ASP A 390 13.50 -2.96 -0.43
N VAL A 391 12.94 -3.55 -1.49
CA VAL A 391 11.67 -3.16 -2.10
C VAL A 391 10.77 -4.38 -2.25
N ALA A 392 9.47 -4.21 -2.03
CA ALA A 392 8.47 -5.21 -2.34
C ALA A 392 7.64 -4.81 -3.56
N TRP A 393 7.45 -5.74 -4.47
CA TRP A 393 6.53 -5.65 -5.59
C TRP A 393 5.35 -6.60 -5.34
N SER A 394 4.18 -6.03 -5.09
CA SER A 394 2.92 -6.75 -4.98
C SER A 394 2.28 -6.91 -6.35
N LEU A 395 2.18 -8.15 -6.81
CA LEU A 395 1.74 -8.54 -8.15
C LEU A 395 0.35 -9.19 -8.10
N GLY A 396 -0.67 -8.38 -7.81
CA GLY A 396 -2.09 -8.76 -7.83
C GLY A 396 -2.79 -8.28 -9.10
N THR A 397 -4.13 -8.20 -9.06
CA THR A 397 -4.93 -7.60 -10.15
C THR A 397 -4.45 -6.19 -10.48
N SER A 398 -4.19 -5.41 -9.43
CA SER A 398 -3.43 -4.17 -9.42
C SER A 398 -2.02 -4.41 -8.89
N GLY A 399 -1.13 -3.46 -9.12
CA GLY A 399 0.25 -3.52 -8.65
C GLY A 399 0.50 -2.53 -7.51
N VAL A 400 1.43 -2.88 -6.62
CA VAL A 400 1.98 -1.95 -5.61
C VAL A 400 3.47 -2.16 -5.53
N VAL A 401 4.23 -1.06 -5.52
CA VAL A 401 5.63 -1.07 -5.10
C VAL A 401 5.71 -0.34 -3.77
N LEU A 402 6.37 -0.93 -2.79
CA LEU A 402 6.53 -0.34 -1.47
C LEU A 402 7.91 -0.65 -0.90
N ALA A 403 8.43 0.25 -0.08
CA ALA A 403 9.69 0.09 0.63
C ALA A 403 9.49 0.46 2.10
N THR A 404 10.46 0.15 2.95
CA THR A 404 10.52 0.69 4.31
C THR A 404 11.73 1.61 4.45
N VAL A 405 11.51 2.79 5.01
CA VAL A 405 12.55 3.82 5.20
C VAL A 405 12.48 4.41 6.60
N THR A 406 13.52 5.14 7.01
CA THR A 406 13.62 5.73 8.35
C THR A 406 13.01 7.12 8.44
N ASP A 407 13.06 7.87 7.35
CA ASP A 407 12.72 9.30 7.31
C ASP A 407 11.35 9.53 6.61
N PRO A 408 10.62 10.60 6.98
CA PRO A 408 9.37 10.95 6.31
C PRO A 408 9.55 11.11 4.80
N VAL A 409 8.51 10.78 4.05
CA VAL A 409 8.53 10.80 2.59
C VAL A 409 7.50 11.80 2.07
N VAL A 410 7.94 12.70 1.20
CA VAL A 410 7.07 13.70 0.57
C VAL A 410 7.30 13.67 -0.94
N ASP A 411 6.28 13.27 -1.70
CA ASP A 411 6.25 13.37 -3.15
C ASP A 411 5.19 14.39 -3.59
N VAL A 412 5.65 15.59 -3.94
CA VAL A 412 4.77 16.69 -4.36
C VAL A 412 4.01 16.41 -5.68
N THR A 413 4.39 15.38 -6.42
CA THR A 413 3.65 14.94 -7.62
C THR A 413 2.41 14.12 -7.28
N GLY A 414 2.34 13.56 -6.06
CA GLY A 414 1.26 12.68 -5.60
C GLY A 414 1.31 11.28 -6.20
N GLY A 415 2.46 10.85 -6.73
CA GLY A 415 2.66 9.51 -7.28
C GLY A 415 3.08 8.47 -6.23
N VAL A 416 3.61 8.92 -5.09
CA VAL A 416 4.02 8.12 -3.94
C VAL A 416 3.32 8.63 -2.68
N ASP A 417 2.65 7.73 -1.96
CA ASP A 417 2.11 8.04 -0.63
C ASP A 417 3.19 7.79 0.42
N GLY A 418 3.47 8.79 1.27
CA GLY A 418 4.47 8.77 2.33
C GLY A 418 3.91 8.37 3.69
N LEU A 419 3.45 7.12 3.79
CA LEU A 419 2.78 6.61 4.99
C LEU A 419 3.75 6.25 6.11
N ALA A 420 3.28 6.22 7.36
CA ALA A 420 4.02 5.61 8.47
C ALA A 420 3.95 4.07 8.38
N ASN A 421 4.99 3.36 8.83
CA ASN A 421 4.96 1.89 8.93
C ASN A 421 4.54 1.41 10.33
N VAL A 422 4.52 0.11 10.60
CA VAL A 422 4.18 -0.46 11.93
C VAL A 422 5.38 -0.61 12.88
N THR A 423 6.60 -0.23 12.46
CA THR A 423 7.86 -0.51 13.18
C THR A 423 8.64 0.75 13.62
N GLY A 424 8.05 1.93 13.52
CA GLY A 424 8.68 3.22 13.86
C GLY A 424 9.24 4.04 12.68
N GLY A 425 9.28 3.50 11.46
CA GLY A 425 9.71 4.20 10.23
C GLY A 425 8.56 4.62 9.30
N TYR A 426 8.80 4.66 8.00
CA TYR A 426 7.83 5.04 6.97
C TYR A 426 7.73 3.96 5.89
N LEU A 427 6.57 3.85 5.28
CA LEU A 427 6.23 2.91 4.22
C LEU A 427 5.80 3.70 2.98
N PRO A 428 6.74 4.31 2.25
CA PRO A 428 6.40 4.89 0.96
C PRO A 428 5.84 3.79 0.05
N LEU A 429 4.79 4.12 -0.69
CA LEU A 429 4.20 3.18 -1.64
C LEU A 429 3.68 3.88 -2.89
N ALA A 430 3.87 3.21 -4.02
CA ALA A 430 3.38 3.61 -5.33
C ALA A 430 2.43 2.53 -5.85
N CYS A 431 1.35 2.96 -6.46
CA CYS A 431 0.18 2.14 -6.67
C CYS A 431 -0.17 2.15 -8.15
N THR A 432 -0.25 0.99 -8.81
CA THR A 432 -0.65 0.89 -10.23
C THR A 432 -1.99 0.18 -10.37
N LEU A 433 -2.81 0.54 -11.36
CA LEU A 433 -4.10 -0.11 -11.64
C LEU A 433 -3.94 -1.38 -12.48
N ASN A 434 -2.85 -1.46 -13.25
CA ASN A 434 -2.65 -2.44 -14.29
C ASN A 434 -1.51 -3.40 -13.93
N CYS A 435 -1.87 -4.58 -13.43
CA CYS A 435 -0.91 -5.66 -13.19
C CYS A 435 -1.41 -6.97 -13.81
N THR A 436 -1.88 -7.96 -13.03
CA THR A 436 -2.23 -9.27 -13.62
C THR A 436 -3.43 -9.22 -14.56
N LYS A 437 -4.34 -8.23 -14.45
CA LYS A 437 -5.41 -8.02 -15.43
C LYS A 437 -4.91 -7.82 -16.87
N VAL A 438 -3.71 -7.27 -17.03
CA VAL A 438 -3.05 -7.11 -18.33
C VAL A 438 -2.61 -8.48 -18.84
N THR A 439 -2.05 -9.31 -17.96
CA THR A 439 -1.73 -10.71 -18.28
C THR A 439 -2.97 -11.47 -18.70
N ASP A 440 -4.06 -11.37 -17.93
CA ASP A 440 -5.34 -12.04 -18.24
C ASP A 440 -5.86 -11.61 -19.63
N THR A 441 -5.81 -10.31 -19.93
CA THR A 441 -6.24 -9.74 -21.22
C THR A 441 -5.42 -10.29 -22.38
N PHE A 442 -4.09 -10.26 -22.28
CA PHE A 442 -3.23 -10.69 -23.39
C PHE A 442 -3.15 -12.21 -23.52
N ALA A 443 -3.28 -12.97 -22.43
CA ALA A 443 -3.42 -14.42 -22.47
C ALA A 443 -4.71 -14.82 -23.18
N HIS A 444 -5.83 -14.13 -22.90
CA HIS A 444 -7.10 -14.31 -23.60
C HIS A 444 -6.97 -14.01 -25.10
N LEU A 445 -6.37 -12.87 -25.47
CA LEU A 445 -6.15 -12.50 -26.89
C LEU A 445 -5.29 -13.52 -27.65
N LEU A 446 -4.33 -14.14 -26.96
CA LEU A 446 -3.47 -15.19 -27.52
C LEU A 446 -4.09 -16.59 -27.48
N GLY A 447 -5.24 -16.75 -26.83
CA GLY A 447 -5.93 -18.04 -26.68
C GLY A 447 -5.12 -19.06 -25.85
N VAL A 448 -4.44 -18.61 -24.80
CA VAL A 448 -3.58 -19.46 -23.94
C VAL A 448 -3.90 -19.29 -22.47
N ASP A 449 -3.51 -20.29 -21.67
CA ASP A 449 -3.51 -20.16 -20.20
C ASP A 449 -2.27 -19.41 -19.69
N HIS A 450 -2.22 -19.13 -18.39
CA HIS A 450 -1.12 -18.37 -17.77
C HIS A 450 0.23 -19.09 -17.81
N THR A 451 0.23 -20.43 -17.82
CA THR A 451 1.46 -21.22 -17.87
C THR A 451 2.09 -21.09 -19.25
N GLU A 452 1.28 -21.29 -20.29
CA GLU A 452 1.71 -21.13 -21.67
C GLU A 452 2.04 -19.68 -21.99
N PHE A 453 1.28 -18.71 -21.47
CA PHE A 453 1.60 -17.28 -21.62
C PHE A 453 2.98 -16.94 -21.04
N ALA A 454 3.29 -17.41 -19.83
CA ALA A 454 4.61 -17.22 -19.23
C ALA A 454 5.71 -17.90 -20.07
N ARG A 455 5.45 -19.10 -20.60
CA ARG A 455 6.39 -19.81 -21.50
C ARG A 455 6.65 -19.02 -22.78
N LEU A 456 5.60 -18.46 -23.41
CA LEU A 456 5.71 -17.63 -24.60
C LEU A 456 6.53 -16.36 -24.32
N ALA A 457 6.27 -15.67 -23.21
CA ALA A 457 7.02 -14.48 -22.83
C ALA A 457 8.52 -14.77 -22.64
N LEU A 458 8.87 -15.91 -22.02
CA LEU A 458 10.26 -16.34 -21.84
C LEU A 458 10.93 -16.86 -23.12
N ALA A 459 10.14 -17.33 -24.10
CA ALA A 459 10.64 -17.81 -25.38
C ALA A 459 10.91 -16.68 -26.40
N ALA A 460 10.50 -15.45 -26.11
CA ALA A 460 10.71 -14.32 -26.99
C ALA A 460 12.21 -14.06 -27.22
N ALA A 461 12.61 -13.99 -28.50
CA ALA A 461 13.99 -13.69 -28.86
C ALA A 461 14.38 -12.30 -28.34
N PRO A 462 15.58 -12.14 -27.73
CA PRO A 462 16.11 -10.84 -27.37
C PRO A 462 16.18 -9.95 -28.61
N SER A 463 15.51 -8.81 -28.58
CA SER A 463 15.56 -7.82 -29.64
C SER A 463 15.38 -6.44 -29.04
N VAL A 464 16.27 -5.52 -29.40
CA VAL A 464 16.16 -4.11 -29.06
C VAL A 464 14.88 -3.54 -29.65
N ASP A 465 14.52 -3.88 -30.89
CA ASP A 465 13.35 -3.36 -31.62
C ASP A 465 12.04 -4.12 -31.34
N ARG A 466 11.98 -4.88 -30.23
CA ARG A 466 10.75 -5.59 -29.85
C ARG A 466 9.59 -4.62 -29.52
N PRO A 467 8.33 -5.03 -29.71
CA PRO A 467 7.17 -4.25 -29.30
C PRO A 467 7.15 -3.94 -27.79
N LEU A 468 6.60 -2.79 -27.41
CA LEU A 468 6.45 -2.36 -26.01
C LEU A 468 5.01 -1.95 -25.71
N LEU A 469 4.57 -2.26 -24.51
CA LEU A 469 3.25 -1.92 -24.01
C LEU A 469 3.35 -0.90 -22.87
N ALA A 470 2.79 0.29 -23.07
CA ALA A 470 2.37 1.14 -21.95
C ALA A 470 1.03 0.59 -21.44
N ALA A 471 1.06 -0.15 -20.34
CA ALA A 471 -0.02 -1.06 -19.93
C ALA A 471 -1.21 -0.38 -19.24
N PHE A 472 -1.53 0.88 -19.57
CA PHE A 472 -2.57 1.68 -18.92
C PHE A 472 -3.98 1.32 -19.38
N LEU A 473 -4.37 0.04 -19.34
CA LEU A 473 -5.63 -0.45 -19.92
C LEU A 473 -6.87 0.20 -19.29
N ASP A 474 -6.82 0.48 -17.98
CA ASP A 474 -7.92 1.04 -17.20
C ASP A 474 -7.60 2.47 -16.67
N GLY A 475 -6.81 3.25 -17.41
CA GLY A 475 -6.14 4.44 -16.86
C GLY A 475 -5.00 4.04 -15.91
N GLU A 476 -4.42 5.01 -15.20
CA GLU A 476 -3.32 4.74 -14.26
C GLU A 476 -3.31 5.67 -13.04
N ARG A 477 -2.83 5.14 -11.91
CA ARG A 477 -2.65 5.86 -10.64
C ARG A 477 -1.26 6.49 -10.51
N THR A 478 -0.21 5.74 -10.81
CA THR A 478 1.18 6.22 -10.80
C THR A 478 1.82 5.97 -12.18
N PRO A 479 2.04 7.02 -13.01
CA PRO A 479 1.64 8.42 -12.80
C PRO A 479 0.12 8.62 -12.88
N ARG A 480 -0.38 9.75 -12.36
CA ARG A 480 -1.82 10.05 -12.29
C ARG A 480 -2.41 10.34 -13.66
N LEU A 481 -2.80 9.28 -14.37
CA LEU A 481 -3.37 9.32 -15.72
C LEU A 481 -4.70 8.56 -15.75
N PRO A 482 -5.76 9.03 -15.07
CA PRO A 482 -7.02 8.29 -14.90
C PRO A 482 -7.75 7.99 -16.22
N TRP A 483 -7.41 8.70 -17.30
CA TRP A 483 -8.02 8.56 -18.63
C TRP A 483 -7.10 7.94 -19.67
N ALA A 484 -5.90 7.48 -19.27
CA ALA A 484 -5.00 6.80 -20.20
C ALA A 484 -5.60 5.46 -20.67
N THR A 485 -5.14 5.03 -21.83
CA THR A 485 -5.46 3.73 -22.44
C THR A 485 -4.17 2.98 -22.79
N GLY A 486 -4.27 1.66 -23.01
CA GLY A 486 -3.11 0.87 -23.41
C GLY A 486 -2.52 1.31 -24.75
N LEU A 487 -1.20 1.48 -24.82
CA LEU A 487 -0.48 1.76 -26.07
C LEU A 487 0.54 0.67 -26.37
N LEU A 488 0.36 -0.04 -27.49
CA LEU A 488 1.33 -1.01 -28.01
C LEU A 488 2.12 -0.37 -29.16
N GLY A 489 3.39 -0.08 -28.93
CA GLY A 489 4.31 0.53 -29.90
C GLY A 489 5.30 -0.47 -30.48
N GLY A 490 5.88 -0.15 -31.64
CA GLY A 490 6.95 -0.95 -32.26
C GLY A 490 6.47 -2.22 -33.00
N ILE A 491 5.20 -2.27 -33.40
CA ILE A 491 4.64 -3.40 -34.16
C ILE A 491 5.18 -3.37 -35.60
N THR A 492 5.62 -4.54 -36.09
CA THR A 492 6.02 -4.77 -37.47
C THR A 492 5.41 -6.08 -37.98
N THR A 493 5.49 -6.35 -39.29
CA THR A 493 4.99 -7.60 -39.89
C THR A 493 5.75 -8.85 -39.45
N THR A 494 6.88 -8.70 -38.76
CA THR A 494 7.70 -9.80 -38.24
C THR A 494 7.44 -10.10 -36.77
N MET A 495 6.53 -9.36 -36.12
CA MET A 495 6.16 -9.57 -34.73
C MET A 495 5.65 -10.98 -34.49
N THR A 496 6.13 -11.62 -33.43
CA THR A 496 5.76 -12.97 -33.01
C THR A 496 4.79 -12.96 -31.83
N ARG A 497 4.09 -14.08 -31.60
CA ARG A 497 3.20 -14.24 -30.43
C ARG A 497 4.00 -14.22 -29.11
N GLU A 498 5.24 -14.70 -29.14
CA GLU A 498 6.18 -14.67 -28.02
C GLU A 498 6.54 -13.23 -27.66
N GLN A 499 6.85 -12.39 -28.65
CA GLN A 499 7.10 -10.96 -28.45
C GLN A 499 5.87 -10.22 -27.95
N LEU A 500 4.66 -10.61 -28.39
CA LEU A 500 3.42 -10.06 -27.84
C LEU A 500 3.26 -10.41 -26.35
N ALA A 501 3.45 -11.67 -25.99
CA ALA A 501 3.39 -12.12 -24.59
C ALA A 501 4.45 -11.41 -23.72
N LEU A 502 5.69 -11.31 -24.21
CA LEU A 502 6.76 -10.58 -23.52
C LEU A 502 6.39 -9.10 -23.34
N SER A 503 5.86 -8.43 -24.36
CA SER A 503 5.51 -7.00 -24.28
C SER A 503 4.49 -6.71 -23.17
N ALA A 504 3.56 -7.64 -22.93
CA ALA A 504 2.58 -7.51 -21.86
C ALA A 504 3.19 -7.73 -20.47
N VAL A 505 4.00 -8.79 -20.27
CA VAL A 505 4.73 -9.01 -18.99
C VAL A 505 5.68 -7.85 -18.71
N GLU A 506 6.49 -7.48 -19.69
CA GLU A 506 7.49 -6.41 -19.59
C GLU A 506 6.84 -5.04 -19.40
N GLY A 507 5.73 -4.75 -20.08
CA GLY A 507 4.96 -3.52 -19.89
C GLY A 507 4.43 -3.35 -18.47
N VAL A 508 3.91 -4.43 -17.85
CA VAL A 508 3.51 -4.41 -16.43
C VAL A 508 4.72 -4.17 -15.52
N CYS A 509 5.83 -4.87 -15.77
CA CYS A 509 7.04 -4.73 -14.96
C CYS A 509 7.65 -3.32 -15.09
N LEU A 510 7.61 -2.71 -16.27
CA LEU A 510 8.07 -1.35 -16.51
C LEU A 510 7.18 -0.30 -15.84
N GLY A 511 5.86 -0.53 -15.79
CA GLY A 511 4.93 0.29 -15.00
C GLY A 511 5.27 0.27 -13.50
N LEU A 512 5.52 -0.92 -12.95
CA LEU A 512 5.96 -1.06 -11.56
C LEU A 512 7.36 -0.47 -11.32
N LEU A 513 8.31 -0.67 -12.23
CA LEU A 513 9.64 -0.04 -12.16
C LEU A 513 9.55 1.49 -12.18
N ARG A 514 8.57 2.06 -12.89
CA ARG A 514 8.27 3.49 -12.83
C ARG A 514 7.81 3.94 -11.46
N GLY A 515 6.97 3.13 -10.81
CA GLY A 515 6.60 3.30 -9.40
C GLY A 515 7.84 3.26 -8.50
N GLU A 516 8.66 2.22 -8.62
CA GLU A 516 9.90 2.07 -7.85
C GLU A 516 10.85 3.27 -8.02
N ARG A 517 11.08 3.73 -9.25
CA ARG A 517 11.91 4.92 -9.48
C ARG A 517 11.29 6.20 -8.90
N ALA A 518 9.96 6.28 -8.79
CA ALA A 518 9.30 7.38 -8.09
C ALA A 518 9.57 7.31 -6.58
N LEU A 519 9.49 6.12 -5.99
CA LEU A 519 9.90 5.88 -4.61
C LEU A 519 11.35 6.29 -4.35
N GLU A 520 12.28 5.87 -5.21
CA GLU A 520 13.72 6.19 -5.06
C GLU A 520 14.00 7.70 -5.17
N ARG A 521 13.25 8.43 -6.02
CA ARG A 521 13.36 9.89 -6.11
C ARG A 521 12.86 10.59 -4.85
N ALA A 522 11.86 10.03 -4.18
CA ALA A 522 11.29 10.58 -2.95
C ALA A 522 12.07 10.14 -1.69
N THR A 523 12.95 9.14 -1.80
CA THR A 523 13.60 8.49 -0.65
C THR A 523 15.08 8.14 -0.91
N THR A 524 15.54 6.97 -0.45
CA THR A 524 16.88 6.44 -0.64
C THR A 524 16.86 5.37 -1.73
N PRO A 525 17.94 5.20 -2.53
CA PRO A 525 18.02 4.11 -3.51
C PRO A 525 17.79 2.73 -2.89
N VAL A 526 17.16 1.85 -3.65
CA VAL A 526 16.99 0.45 -3.23
C VAL A 526 18.33 -0.28 -3.38
N THR A 527 18.84 -0.85 -2.29
CA THR A 527 20.18 -1.47 -2.23
C THR A 527 20.15 -2.95 -1.86
N GLY A 528 18.98 -3.44 -1.45
CA GLY A 528 18.73 -4.81 -0.99
C GLY A 528 17.97 -5.65 -2.03
N ARG A 529 17.05 -6.46 -1.53
CA ARG A 529 16.29 -7.46 -2.30
C ARG A 529 15.10 -6.83 -3.01
N THR A 530 14.71 -7.42 -4.14
CA THR A 530 13.38 -7.22 -4.73
C THR A 530 12.48 -8.37 -4.30
N LEU A 531 11.68 -8.15 -3.25
CA LEU A 531 10.72 -9.12 -2.74
C LEU A 531 9.46 -9.13 -3.62
N LEU A 532 9.04 -10.30 -4.08
CA LEU A 532 7.88 -10.47 -4.94
C LEU A 532 6.77 -11.17 -4.17
N ILE A 533 5.59 -10.55 -4.15
CA ILE A 533 4.39 -11.08 -3.49
C ILE A 533 3.19 -11.03 -4.45
N GLY A 534 2.09 -11.67 -4.07
CA GLY A 534 0.89 -11.75 -4.91
C GLY A 534 0.92 -12.88 -5.94
N GLY A 535 -0.17 -13.01 -6.71
CA GLY A 535 -0.38 -14.16 -7.59
C GLY A 535 0.67 -14.30 -8.68
N ALA A 536 1.10 -13.18 -9.27
CA ALA A 536 2.09 -13.19 -10.35
C ALA A 536 3.53 -13.46 -9.87
N ALA A 537 3.81 -13.39 -8.55
CA ALA A 537 5.12 -13.75 -8.01
C ALA A 537 5.48 -15.23 -8.24
N ARG A 538 4.48 -16.10 -8.48
CA ARG A 538 4.70 -17.51 -8.86
C ARG A 538 5.14 -17.68 -10.32
N SER A 539 4.86 -16.70 -11.18
CA SER A 539 5.20 -16.77 -12.61
C SER A 539 6.71 -16.62 -12.81
N GLU A 540 7.34 -17.59 -13.47
CA GLU A 540 8.76 -17.49 -13.82
C GLU A 540 9.03 -16.29 -14.73
N ALA A 541 8.10 -15.97 -15.65
CA ALA A 541 8.25 -14.84 -16.54
C ALA A 541 8.37 -13.51 -15.78
N TYR A 542 7.49 -13.27 -14.81
CA TYR A 542 7.57 -12.07 -13.97
C TYR A 542 8.86 -12.04 -13.15
N ARG A 543 9.19 -13.13 -12.45
CA ARG A 543 10.43 -13.18 -11.64
C ARG A 543 11.67 -12.91 -12.48
N GLN A 544 11.74 -13.46 -13.70
CA GLN A 544 12.90 -13.28 -14.57
C GLN A 544 12.96 -11.87 -15.19
N VAL A 545 11.84 -11.37 -15.72
CA VAL A 545 11.78 -10.04 -16.34
C VAL A 545 12.07 -8.95 -15.31
N ILE A 546 11.56 -9.08 -14.08
CA ILE A 546 11.87 -8.14 -13.00
C ILE A 546 13.36 -8.18 -12.68
N ALA A 547 13.96 -9.35 -12.48
CA ALA A 547 15.39 -9.46 -12.21
C ALA A 547 16.25 -8.85 -13.32
N ASP A 548 15.91 -9.11 -14.58
CA ASP A 548 16.60 -8.56 -15.75
C ASP A 548 16.47 -7.03 -15.87
N LEU A 549 15.30 -6.47 -15.53
CA LEU A 549 15.03 -5.01 -15.58
C LEU A 549 15.68 -4.25 -14.43
N THR A 550 15.68 -4.85 -13.23
CA THR A 550 16.18 -4.20 -12.01
C THR A 550 17.67 -4.42 -11.79
N GLY A 551 18.27 -5.40 -12.47
CA GLY A 551 19.64 -5.86 -12.22
C GLY A 551 19.82 -6.47 -10.83
N ARG A 552 18.74 -6.81 -10.13
CA ARG A 552 18.73 -7.33 -8.76
C ARG A 552 18.04 -8.68 -8.69
N ASP A 553 18.37 -9.45 -7.66
CA ASP A 553 17.70 -10.72 -7.39
C ASP A 553 16.22 -10.50 -7.06
N SER A 554 15.36 -11.22 -7.77
CA SER A 554 13.95 -11.34 -7.46
C SER A 554 13.74 -12.49 -6.48
N VAL A 555 13.14 -12.21 -5.33
CA VAL A 555 13.06 -13.13 -4.18
C VAL A 555 11.60 -13.33 -3.76
N THR A 556 11.19 -14.58 -3.49
CA THR A 556 9.90 -14.89 -2.85
C THR A 556 10.14 -15.50 -1.47
N VAL A 557 9.18 -15.34 -0.56
CA VAL A 557 9.28 -15.82 0.83
C VAL A 557 8.04 -16.62 1.25
N ASP A 558 8.19 -17.44 2.29
CA ASP A 558 7.12 -18.25 2.87
C ASP A 558 6.21 -17.41 3.79
N ALA A 559 5.44 -16.51 3.16
CA ALA A 559 4.47 -15.65 3.85
C ALA A 559 3.20 -15.51 2.99
N PRO A 560 2.43 -16.61 2.81
CA PRO A 560 1.23 -16.60 1.96
C PRO A 560 0.17 -15.61 2.46
N GLU A 561 0.00 -15.47 3.79
CA GLU A 561 -0.88 -14.49 4.43
C GLU A 561 -0.04 -13.43 5.15
N GLY A 562 0.67 -12.60 4.37
CA GLY A 562 1.62 -11.62 4.89
C GLY A 562 1.04 -10.69 5.97
N THR A 563 -0.20 -10.22 5.79
CA THR A 563 -0.87 -9.33 6.76
C THR A 563 -1.12 -10.03 8.10
N ALA A 564 -1.71 -11.24 8.09
CA ALA A 564 -1.95 -12.00 9.31
C ALA A 564 -0.63 -12.37 10.01
N ARG A 565 0.40 -12.73 9.24
CA ARG A 565 1.74 -12.98 9.77
C ARG A 565 2.34 -11.73 10.44
N GLY A 566 2.25 -10.57 9.80
CA GLY A 566 2.70 -9.30 10.36
C GLY A 566 1.99 -8.96 11.67
N ALA A 567 0.66 -9.14 11.70
CA ALA A 567 -0.14 -8.98 12.91
C ALA A 567 0.35 -9.92 14.03
N ALA A 568 0.59 -11.20 13.74
CA ALA A 568 1.12 -12.14 14.73
C ALA A 568 2.52 -11.75 15.24
N ILE A 569 3.40 -11.23 14.37
CA ILE A 569 4.71 -10.69 14.77
C ILE A 569 4.52 -9.51 15.74
N GLN A 570 3.62 -8.58 15.43
CA GLN A 570 3.32 -7.44 16.30
C GLN A 570 2.78 -7.92 17.67
N ALA A 571 1.83 -8.85 17.69
CA ALA A 571 1.30 -9.44 18.91
C ALA A 571 2.39 -10.12 19.76
N ALA A 572 3.26 -10.90 19.13
CA ALA A 572 4.38 -11.57 19.80
C ALA A 572 5.37 -10.57 20.41
N ALA A 573 5.68 -9.49 19.68
CA ALA A 573 6.57 -8.44 20.16
C ALA A 573 6.05 -7.80 21.46
N ILE A 574 4.77 -7.44 21.49
CA ILE A 574 4.12 -6.84 22.66
C ILE A 574 4.11 -7.81 23.85
N VAL A 575 3.77 -9.08 23.63
CA VAL A 575 3.76 -10.11 24.69
C VAL A 575 5.17 -10.35 25.26
N GLN A 576 6.17 -10.44 24.39
CA GLN A 576 7.56 -10.69 24.77
C GLN A 576 8.30 -9.43 25.27
N ARG A 577 7.68 -8.25 25.10
CA ARG A 577 8.25 -6.94 25.43
C ARG A 577 9.57 -6.69 24.70
N VAL A 578 9.61 -7.05 23.43
CA VAL A 578 10.68 -6.72 22.48
C VAL A 578 10.12 -5.76 21.44
N GLY A 579 11.00 -4.98 20.78
CA GLY A 579 10.53 -4.04 19.76
C GLY A 579 9.93 -4.77 18.56
N VAL A 580 8.87 -4.23 17.97
CA VAL A 580 8.20 -4.81 16.79
C VAL A 580 9.18 -4.98 15.63
N ALA A 581 10.08 -4.02 15.42
CA ALA A 581 11.15 -4.11 14.43
C ALA A 581 12.13 -5.27 14.70
N GLU A 582 12.40 -5.57 15.97
CA GLU A 582 13.25 -6.68 16.38
C GLU A 582 12.57 -8.02 16.17
N GLN A 583 11.31 -8.16 16.60
CA GLN A 583 10.52 -9.37 16.40
C GLN A 583 10.37 -9.71 14.91
N THR A 584 10.23 -8.70 14.05
CA THR A 584 10.18 -8.87 12.59
C THR A 584 11.44 -9.56 12.05
N ARG A 585 12.61 -9.23 12.58
CA ARG A 585 13.88 -9.88 12.21
C ARG A 585 13.98 -11.30 12.77
N LEU A 586 13.53 -11.51 14.01
CA LEU A 586 13.53 -12.83 14.65
C LEU A 586 12.62 -13.83 13.91
N TRP A 587 11.45 -13.38 13.45
CA TRP A 587 10.46 -14.19 12.74
C TRP A 587 10.50 -14.01 11.22
N ARG A 588 11.66 -13.63 10.67
CA ARG A 588 11.83 -13.42 9.22
C ARG A 588 11.39 -14.68 8.46
N PRO A 589 10.56 -14.54 7.41
CA PRO A 589 10.14 -15.70 6.62
C PRO A 589 11.31 -16.30 5.86
N VAL A 590 11.21 -17.61 5.62
CA VAL A 590 12.19 -18.35 4.84
C VAL A 590 12.05 -17.98 3.36
N GLU A 591 13.17 -17.83 2.67
CA GLU A 591 13.18 -17.65 1.22
C GLU A 591 12.71 -18.92 0.51
N THR A 592 11.73 -18.78 -0.40
CA THR A 592 11.15 -19.90 -1.15
C THR A 592 11.69 -19.98 -2.58
N SER A 593 12.09 -18.85 -3.16
CA SER A 593 12.76 -18.82 -4.45
C SER A 593 13.62 -17.59 -4.63
N ARG A 594 14.64 -17.73 -5.49
CA ARG A 594 15.52 -16.65 -5.93
C ARG A 594 15.75 -16.77 -7.42
N THR A 595 15.55 -15.67 -8.13
CA THR A 595 15.78 -15.56 -9.57
C THR A 595 16.83 -14.48 -9.81
N HIS A 596 17.95 -14.88 -10.42
CA HIS A 596 19.05 -14.00 -10.76
C HIS A 596 18.82 -13.33 -12.14
N PRO A 597 19.34 -12.10 -12.34
CA PRO A 597 19.36 -11.48 -13.67
C PRO A 597 20.10 -12.37 -14.68
N ARG A 598 19.50 -12.61 -15.84
CA ARG A 598 20.08 -13.38 -16.96
C ARG A 598 20.59 -12.46 -18.06
N THR A 599 19.94 -11.31 -18.25
CA THR A 599 20.31 -10.32 -19.27
C THR A 599 20.04 -8.91 -18.74
N ASP A 600 20.79 -7.94 -19.25
CA ASP A 600 20.48 -6.53 -19.06
C ASP A 600 19.32 -6.14 -19.99
N ARG A 601 18.25 -5.58 -19.43
CA ARG A 601 17.09 -5.04 -20.16
C ARG A 601 16.89 -3.54 -19.93
N THR A 602 17.86 -2.86 -19.34
CA THR A 602 17.71 -1.45 -18.94
C THR A 602 17.61 -0.50 -20.13
N ASP A 603 18.09 -0.92 -21.31
CA ASP A 603 18.00 -0.20 -22.59
C ASP A 603 16.56 0.07 -23.04
N VAL A 604 15.59 -0.73 -22.57
CA VAL A 604 14.18 -0.58 -22.92
C VAL A 604 13.53 0.65 -22.25
N TRP A 605 14.14 1.15 -21.17
CA TRP A 605 13.53 2.13 -20.29
C TRP A 605 13.17 3.43 -20.99
N GLU A 606 14.11 4.03 -21.73
CA GLU A 606 13.90 5.33 -22.40
C GLU A 606 12.78 5.25 -23.44
N ARG A 607 12.70 4.14 -24.17
CA ARG A 607 11.62 3.90 -25.14
C ARG A 607 10.27 3.68 -24.46
N TYR A 608 10.25 2.99 -23.32
CA TYR A 608 9.04 2.81 -22.54
C TYR A 608 8.52 4.15 -22.03
N GLU A 609 9.38 5.02 -21.46
CA GLU A 609 8.97 6.35 -21.02
C GLU A 609 8.43 7.18 -22.18
N ALA A 610 9.14 7.19 -23.32
CA ALA A 610 8.68 7.90 -24.51
C ALA A 610 7.29 7.43 -24.98
N LEU A 611 7.00 6.12 -24.91
CA LEU A 611 5.69 5.56 -25.26
C LEU A 611 4.62 5.88 -24.21
N ALA A 612 4.94 5.71 -22.92
CA ALA A 612 4.02 5.94 -21.82
C ALA A 612 3.61 7.41 -21.68
N ASP A 613 4.53 8.33 -21.96
CA ASP A 613 4.34 9.77 -21.77
C ASP A 613 3.64 10.46 -22.95
N VAL A 614 3.35 9.74 -24.04
CA VAL A 614 2.46 10.22 -25.12
C VAL A 614 1.14 10.73 -24.56
N GLN A 615 0.62 10.09 -23.51
CA GLN A 615 -0.65 10.44 -22.87
C GLN A 615 -0.51 11.43 -21.71
N ALA A 616 0.73 11.76 -21.29
CA ALA A 616 0.99 12.66 -20.16
C ALA A 616 0.87 14.15 -20.52
N THR A 617 0.87 14.50 -21.81
CA THR A 617 0.93 15.89 -22.30
C THR A 617 -0.34 16.39 -23.00
N GLY A 618 -1.44 15.62 -22.97
CA GLY A 618 -2.68 15.94 -23.68
C GLY A 618 -3.90 16.17 -22.76
N PRO A 619 -4.87 17.01 -23.15
CA PRO A 619 -6.16 17.07 -22.49
C PRO A 619 -6.96 15.82 -22.91
N ILE A 620 -6.78 14.71 -22.22
CA ILE A 620 -7.62 13.52 -22.45
C ILE A 620 -8.80 13.60 -21.49
N HIS A 621 -9.68 14.57 -21.75
CA HIS A 621 -11.06 14.47 -21.33
C HIS A 621 -11.79 13.65 -22.42
N PRO A 622 -12.56 12.60 -22.08
CA PRO A 622 -13.34 11.84 -23.06
C PRO A 622 -14.42 12.69 -23.78
N GLY A 623 -14.57 13.97 -23.45
CA GLY A 623 -15.51 14.91 -24.08
C GLY A 623 -14.97 15.70 -25.28
N THR A 624 -13.70 15.53 -25.69
CA THR A 624 -13.10 16.31 -26.79
C THR A 624 -12.56 15.49 -27.96
N ALA A 625 -12.77 14.17 -27.97
CA ALA A 625 -12.49 13.33 -29.14
C ALA A 625 -13.80 13.04 -29.90
N THR A 626 -14.23 14.01 -30.70
CA THR A 626 -15.15 13.81 -31.84
C THR A 626 -14.47 14.26 -33.12
#